data_AF-A0A9W9EVI7-F1
#
_entry.id   AF-A0A9W9EVI7-F1
#
_cell.length_a   1.000
_cell.length_b   1.000
_cell.length_c   1.000
_cell.angle_alpha   90.00
_cell.angle_beta   90.00
_cell.angle_gamma   90.00
#
_symmetry.space_group_name_H-M   'P 1'
#
loop_
_entity.id
_entity.type
_entity.pdbx_description
1 polymer ?
#
loop_
_entity_poly.entity_id
_entity_poly.type
_entity_poly.pdbx_seq_one_letter_code
_entity_poly.pdbx_strand_id
1 'polypeptide(L)'
;MSSTTPKTLRLLREEITYSKARREEVDILLRLQHYDRQEAFFDSLSNNQDAIKAVIVHHLGLSSTNQCQIADVEDWLHGSFNVCIPVTIKDWKTRTQPGTRVLLRLPLPYKLGEDVCPGNSDEKIRCEAGTYAWLQENCPDIPIPRLYGFATSDGDTV
;
A
#
# COMPACT_ATOMS: atom_id res chain seq x y z
N MET A 1 -46.12 -1.20 -17.29
CA MET A 1 -44.79 -0.78 -17.78
C MET A 1 -43.77 -1.33 -16.82
N SER A 2 -43.00 -2.35 -17.22
CA SER A 2 -41.97 -2.94 -16.36
C SER A 2 -40.70 -2.10 -16.45
N SER A 3 -40.36 -1.40 -15.37
CA SER A 3 -39.10 -0.66 -15.24
C SER A 3 -37.96 -1.67 -15.07
N THR A 4 -37.26 -2.00 -16.15
CA THR A 4 -36.06 -2.83 -16.07
C THR A 4 -34.96 -2.05 -15.37
N THR A 5 -34.52 -2.51 -14.20
CA THR A 5 -33.36 -1.94 -13.52
C THR A 5 -32.14 -2.04 -14.43
N PRO A 6 -31.42 -0.94 -14.68
CA PRO A 6 -30.26 -0.97 -15.55
C PRO A 6 -29.15 -1.84 -14.94
N LYS A 7 -28.55 -2.72 -15.76
CA LYS A 7 -27.42 -3.56 -15.33
C LYS A 7 -26.25 -2.66 -14.91
N THR A 8 -25.72 -2.89 -13.73
CA THR A 8 -24.55 -2.20 -13.19
C THR A 8 -23.33 -3.12 -13.18
N LEU A 9 -22.14 -2.52 -13.20
CA LEU A 9 -20.85 -3.17 -12.96
C LEU A 9 -20.15 -2.47 -11.79
N ARG A 10 -19.30 -3.20 -11.06
CA ARG A 10 -18.62 -2.69 -9.86
C ARG A 10 -17.25 -2.07 -10.19
N LEU A 11 -17.04 -0.83 -9.77
CA LEU A 11 -15.75 -0.17 -9.68
C LEU A 11 -15.29 -0.16 -8.21
N LEU A 12 -14.07 0.29 -7.93
CA LEU A 12 -13.52 0.34 -6.57
C LEU A 12 -14.33 1.15 -5.55
N ARG A 13 -15.03 2.20 -6.00
CA ARG A 13 -15.72 3.16 -5.11
C ARG A 13 -17.21 3.27 -5.37
N GLU A 14 -17.69 2.68 -6.46
CA GLU A 14 -19.07 2.86 -6.91
C GLU A 14 -19.48 1.77 -7.91
N GLU A 15 -20.77 1.71 -8.19
CA GLU A 15 -21.29 0.98 -9.33
C GLU A 15 -21.46 1.92 -10.55
N ILE A 16 -21.30 1.36 -11.75
CA ILE A 16 -21.41 2.11 -13.01
C ILE A 16 -22.39 1.45 -13.98
N THR A 17 -23.20 2.26 -14.63
CA THR A 17 -24.05 1.87 -15.77
C THR A 17 -23.39 2.24 -17.09
N TYR A 18 -23.79 1.59 -18.19
CA TYR A 18 -23.30 1.94 -19.53
C TYR A 18 -23.51 3.42 -19.88
N SER A 19 -24.68 3.98 -19.58
CA SER A 19 -25.00 5.39 -19.85
C SER A 19 -24.11 6.37 -19.06
N LYS A 20 -23.69 6.00 -17.85
CA LYS A 20 -22.70 6.78 -17.09
C LYS A 20 -21.32 6.61 -17.73
N ALA A 21 -20.87 5.37 -17.96
CA ALA A 21 -19.57 5.05 -18.55
C ALA A 21 -19.32 5.79 -19.88
N ARG A 22 -20.33 5.89 -20.75
CA ARG A 22 -20.22 6.58 -22.05
C ARG A 22 -19.94 8.08 -21.92
N ARG A 23 -20.21 8.70 -20.77
CA ARG A 23 -19.96 10.13 -20.51
C ARG A 23 -18.65 10.38 -19.76
N GLU A 24 -17.96 9.32 -19.33
CA GLU A 24 -16.70 9.42 -18.60
C GLU A 24 -15.53 9.37 -19.58
N GLU A 25 -14.63 10.35 -19.53
CA GLU A 25 -13.43 10.42 -20.38
C GLU A 25 -12.25 9.67 -19.76
N VAL A 26 -12.50 8.47 -19.26
CA VAL A 26 -11.53 7.65 -18.56
C VAL A 26 -11.66 6.20 -19.00
N ASP A 27 -10.60 5.41 -18.88
CA ASP A 27 -10.65 3.99 -19.23
C ASP A 27 -11.46 3.20 -18.20
N ILE A 28 -12.77 3.09 -18.44
CA ILE A 28 -13.69 2.34 -17.60
C ILE A 28 -13.38 0.84 -17.64
N LEU A 29 -12.87 0.31 -18.77
CA LEU A 29 -12.55 -1.11 -18.90
C LEU A 29 -11.38 -1.48 -18.00
N LEU A 30 -10.33 -0.66 -17.97
CA LEU A 30 -9.24 -0.81 -17.02
C LEU A 30 -9.73 -0.66 -15.58
N ARG A 31 -10.61 0.31 -15.30
CA ARG A 31 -11.13 0.53 -13.95
C ARG A 31 -11.96 -0.61 -13.41
N LEU A 32 -12.69 -1.33 -14.25
CA LEU A 32 -13.44 -2.53 -13.88
C LEU A 32 -12.51 -3.64 -13.40
N GLN A 33 -11.34 -3.81 -14.02
CA GLN A 33 -10.37 -4.82 -13.62
C GLN A 33 -9.72 -4.53 -12.25
N HIS A 34 -9.67 -3.26 -11.83
CA HIS A 34 -9.06 -2.90 -10.56
C HIS A 34 -9.76 -3.53 -9.35
N TYR A 35 -11.07 -3.82 -9.44
CA TYR A 35 -11.82 -4.38 -8.32
C TYR A 35 -11.27 -5.77 -7.94
N ASP A 36 -11.29 -6.70 -8.88
CA ASP A 36 -10.83 -8.08 -8.64
C ASP A 36 -9.33 -8.12 -8.30
N ARG A 37 -8.53 -7.26 -8.95
CA ARG A 37 -7.09 -7.14 -8.66
C ARG A 37 -6.81 -6.60 -7.26
N GLN A 38 -7.65 -5.70 -6.75
CA GLN A 38 -7.53 -5.21 -5.38
C GLN A 38 -7.85 -6.31 -4.39
N GLU A 39 -8.95 -7.05 -4.56
CA GLU A 39 -9.28 -8.18 -3.68
C GLU A 39 -8.14 -9.20 -3.66
N ALA A 40 -7.67 -9.64 -4.84
CA ALA A 40 -6.57 -10.60 -4.94
C ALA A 40 -5.28 -10.10 -4.25
N PHE A 41 -4.96 -8.81 -4.37
CA PHE A 41 -3.76 -8.23 -3.74
C PHE A 41 -3.90 -8.17 -2.21
N PHE A 42 -5.06 -7.73 -1.70
CA PHE A 42 -5.30 -7.67 -0.26
C PHE A 42 -5.34 -9.07 0.37
N ASP A 43 -5.95 -10.04 -0.31
CA ASP A 43 -5.93 -11.45 0.10
C ASP A 43 -4.50 -11.99 0.17
N SER A 44 -3.68 -11.68 -0.85
CA SER A 44 -2.27 -12.05 -0.84
C SER A 44 -1.53 -11.45 0.35
N LEU A 45 -1.73 -10.16 0.67
CA LEU A 45 -1.09 -9.53 1.83
C LEU A 45 -1.56 -10.15 3.16
N SER A 46 -2.86 -10.42 3.29
CA SER A 46 -3.44 -11.05 4.48
C SER A 46 -2.88 -12.45 4.70
N ASN A 47 -2.74 -13.24 3.63
CA ASN A 47 -2.19 -14.59 3.69
C ASN A 47 -0.67 -14.62 3.94
N ASN A 48 0.04 -13.49 3.77
CA ASN A 48 1.50 -13.39 3.90
C ASN A 48 1.94 -12.51 5.09
N GLN A 49 1.10 -12.37 6.13
CA GLN A 49 1.42 -11.55 7.30
C GLN A 49 2.73 -11.95 8.00
N ASP A 50 3.10 -13.22 8.02
CA ASP A 50 4.35 -13.66 8.66
C ASP A 50 5.59 -13.19 7.89
N ALA A 51 5.53 -13.18 6.56
CA ALA A 51 6.58 -12.60 5.73
C ALA A 51 6.67 -11.08 5.95
N ILE A 52 5.53 -10.39 6.02
CA ILE A 52 5.46 -8.97 6.35
C ILE A 52 6.12 -8.68 7.71
N LYS A 53 5.81 -9.47 8.75
CA LYS A 53 6.45 -9.33 10.07
C LYS A 53 7.96 -9.55 9.98
N ALA A 54 8.42 -10.54 9.22
CA ALA A 54 9.85 -10.81 9.07
C ALA A 54 10.60 -9.62 8.45
N VAL A 55 10.04 -9.00 7.41
CA VAL A 55 10.60 -7.79 6.79
C VAL A 55 10.66 -6.64 7.79
N ILE A 56 9.58 -6.40 8.54
CA ILE A 56 9.54 -5.33 9.55
C ILE A 56 10.55 -5.58 10.67
N VAL A 57 10.65 -6.81 11.17
CA VAL A 57 11.64 -7.20 12.19
C VAL A 57 13.06 -6.91 11.71
N HIS A 58 13.36 -7.25 10.47
CA HIS A 58 14.66 -7.00 9.86
C HIS A 58 14.99 -5.50 9.81
N HIS A 59 14.13 -4.67 9.22
CA HIS A 59 14.39 -3.23 9.10
C HIS A 59 14.41 -2.49 10.44
N LEU A 60 13.64 -2.94 11.43
CA LEU A 60 13.60 -2.30 12.75
C LEU A 60 14.62 -2.87 13.75
N GLY A 61 15.40 -3.87 13.36
CA GLY A 61 16.38 -4.54 14.23
C GLY A 61 15.75 -5.19 15.46
N LEU A 62 14.55 -5.78 15.30
CA LEU A 62 13.83 -6.44 16.38
C LEU A 62 14.33 -7.87 16.57
N SER A 63 14.11 -8.45 17.75
CA SER A 63 14.59 -9.80 18.06
C SER A 63 13.59 -10.89 17.66
N SER A 64 12.31 -10.55 17.47
CA SER A 64 11.26 -11.52 17.16
C SER A 64 10.06 -10.90 16.45
N THR A 65 9.43 -11.68 15.56
CA THR A 65 8.15 -11.36 14.91
C THR A 65 6.99 -11.24 15.89
N ASN A 66 7.09 -11.83 17.08
CA ASN A 66 6.09 -11.68 18.15
C ASN A 66 5.99 -10.25 18.69
N GLN A 67 7.02 -9.43 18.45
CA GLN A 67 6.98 -8.00 18.77
C GLN A 67 6.13 -7.22 17.77
N CYS A 68 5.88 -7.74 16.56
CA CYS A 68 5.13 -7.07 15.51
C CYS A 68 3.66 -7.50 15.53
N GLN A 69 2.77 -6.59 15.88
CA GLN A 69 1.33 -6.77 15.76
C GLN A 69 0.81 -5.97 14.55
N ILE A 70 0.50 -6.69 13.47
CA ILE A 70 -0.18 -6.13 12.29
C ILE A 70 -1.65 -5.87 12.66
N ALA A 71 -2.18 -4.72 12.22
CA ALA A 71 -3.61 -4.40 12.40
C ALA A 71 -4.49 -5.28 11.50
N ASP A 72 -5.75 -5.45 11.88
CA ASP A 72 -6.73 -6.19 11.08
C ASP A 72 -6.92 -5.54 9.70
N VAL A 73 -7.31 -6.33 8.69
CA VAL A 73 -7.35 -5.87 7.28
C VAL A 73 -8.32 -4.70 7.11
N GLU A 74 -9.38 -4.65 7.91
CA GLU A 74 -10.39 -3.59 7.96
C GLU A 74 -9.80 -2.25 8.42
N ASP A 75 -8.71 -2.29 9.19
CA ASP A 75 -7.99 -1.11 9.69
C ASP A 75 -6.86 -0.66 8.75
N TRP A 76 -6.65 -1.36 7.62
CA TRP A 76 -5.65 -0.96 6.65
C TRP A 76 -6.09 0.29 5.90
N LEU A 77 -5.18 1.27 5.83
CA LEU A 77 -5.46 2.52 5.17
C LEU A 77 -5.07 2.37 3.70
N HIS A 78 -5.96 2.65 2.76
CA HIS A 78 -5.61 2.59 1.35
C HIS A 78 -6.08 3.82 0.57
N GLY A 79 -5.18 4.31 -0.28
CA GLY A 79 -5.42 5.44 -1.17
C GLY A 79 -5.56 4.99 -2.61
N SER A 80 -5.31 5.90 -3.55
CA SER A 80 -5.36 5.59 -4.98
C SER A 80 -4.19 4.74 -5.47
N PHE A 81 -3.03 4.80 -4.80
CA PHE A 81 -1.77 4.20 -5.29
C PHE A 81 -1.00 3.41 -4.25
N ASN A 82 -1.43 3.42 -2.99
CA ASN A 82 -0.74 2.70 -1.92
C ASN A 82 -1.75 2.13 -0.93
N VAL A 83 -1.39 1.02 -0.32
CA VAL A 83 -1.94 0.54 0.94
C VAL A 83 -0.90 0.78 2.04
N CYS A 84 -1.37 1.19 3.21
CA CYS A 84 -0.58 1.38 4.41
C CYS A 84 -1.12 0.44 5.49
N ILE A 85 -0.27 -0.47 5.95
CA ILE A 85 -0.56 -1.46 6.97
C ILE A 85 -0.03 -0.92 8.31
N PRO A 86 -0.90 -0.57 9.26
CA PRO A 86 -0.47 -0.16 10.59
C PRO A 86 0.10 -1.35 11.36
N VAL A 87 1.27 -1.15 11.97
CA VAL A 87 1.93 -2.18 12.77
C VAL A 87 2.34 -1.60 14.11
N THR A 88 1.94 -2.28 15.19
CA THR A 88 2.29 -1.92 16.56
C THR A 88 3.45 -2.79 17.02
N ILE A 89 4.53 -2.16 17.50
CA ILE A 89 5.73 -2.86 17.98
C ILE A 89 5.71 -2.93 19.51
N LYS A 90 5.63 -4.14 20.05
CA LYS A 90 5.65 -4.42 21.48
C LYS A 90 7.08 -4.30 22.02
N ASP A 91 7.22 -3.65 23.18
CA ASP A 91 8.49 -3.47 23.88
C ASP A 91 9.63 -2.91 23.00
N TRP A 92 9.32 -1.89 22.18
CA TRP A 92 10.28 -1.31 21.24
C TRP A 92 11.32 -0.42 21.93
N LYS A 93 12.35 -1.07 22.50
CA LYS A 93 13.41 -0.43 23.29
C LYS A 93 14.33 0.50 22.48
N THR A 94 14.57 0.18 21.21
CA THR A 94 15.53 0.90 20.33
C THR A 94 14.94 2.09 19.58
N ARG A 95 13.64 2.39 19.78
CA ARG A 95 12.96 3.46 19.02
C ARG A 95 13.47 4.84 19.42
N THR A 96 13.49 5.73 18.45
CA THR A 96 13.80 7.16 18.63
C THR A 96 12.56 8.06 18.56
N GLN A 97 11.45 7.53 18.04
CA GLN A 97 10.20 8.28 17.85
C GLN A 97 9.26 8.14 19.05
N PRO A 98 8.32 9.08 19.24
CA PRO A 98 7.22 8.90 20.19
C PRO A 98 6.26 7.79 19.73
N GLY A 99 5.72 7.03 20.68
CA GLY A 99 4.82 5.91 20.40
C GLY A 99 5.53 4.63 19.96
N THR A 100 4.76 3.65 19.52
CA THR A 100 5.24 2.29 19.18
C THR A 100 4.72 1.80 17.83
N ARG A 101 4.13 2.69 17.02
CA ARG A 101 3.50 2.33 15.75
C ARG A 101 4.38 2.74 14.57
N VAL A 102 4.41 1.87 13.57
CA VAL A 102 4.95 2.15 12.23
C VAL A 102 3.87 1.90 11.18
N LEU A 103 4.10 2.40 9.98
CA LEU A 103 3.29 2.10 8.81
C LEU A 103 4.17 1.38 7.78
N LEU A 104 3.78 0.17 7.40
CA LEU A 104 4.32 -0.44 6.19
C LEU A 104 3.52 0.09 5.01
N ARG A 105 4.19 0.75 4.08
CA ARG A 105 3.57 1.32 2.89
C ARG A 105 3.94 0.49 1.66
N LEU A 106 2.94 0.03 0.93
CA LEU A 106 3.11 -0.79 -0.26
C LEU A 106 2.43 -0.12 -1.45
N PRO A 107 3.08 -0.04 -2.63
CA PRO A 107 2.41 0.39 -3.84
C PRO A 107 1.27 -0.57 -4.21
N LEU A 108 0.29 -0.08 -4.96
CA LEU A 108 -0.78 -0.89 -5.56
C LEU A 108 -0.39 -1.24 -7.01
N PRO A 109 0.13 -2.45 -7.31
CA PRO A 109 0.72 -2.74 -8.63
C PRO A 109 -0.27 -2.58 -9.78
N TYR A 110 -1.53 -2.97 -9.54
CA TYR A 110 -2.65 -2.82 -10.47
C TYR A 110 -3.01 -1.37 -10.80
N LYS A 111 -2.50 -0.39 -10.04
CA LYS A 111 -2.66 1.06 -10.30
C LYS A 111 -1.45 1.68 -10.98
N LEU A 112 -0.31 1.01 -10.95
CA LEU A 112 0.96 1.49 -11.51
C LEU A 112 1.25 0.90 -12.89
N GLY A 113 0.41 -0.02 -13.37
CA GLY A 113 0.63 -0.69 -14.64
C GLY A 113 1.82 -1.64 -14.59
N GLU A 114 2.10 -2.24 -13.43
CA GLU A 114 3.20 -3.18 -13.23
C GLU A 114 3.19 -4.32 -14.25
N ASP A 115 1.99 -4.85 -14.55
CA ASP A 115 1.83 -5.93 -15.54
C ASP A 115 2.19 -5.51 -16.98
N VAL A 116 2.11 -4.20 -17.28
CA VAL A 116 2.37 -3.65 -18.61
C VAL A 116 3.83 -3.18 -18.73
N CYS A 117 4.35 -2.60 -17.66
CA CYS A 117 5.71 -2.08 -17.57
C CYS A 117 6.30 -2.48 -16.20
N PRO A 118 6.92 -3.67 -16.11
CA PRO A 118 7.55 -4.14 -14.89
C PRO A 118 8.63 -3.18 -14.40
N GLY A 119 8.72 -3.00 -13.08
CA GLY A 119 9.63 -2.07 -12.41
C GLY A 119 9.00 -0.72 -12.03
N ASN A 120 7.75 -0.46 -12.43
CA ASN A 120 7.05 0.78 -12.05
C ASN A 120 6.85 0.91 -10.53
N SER A 121 6.58 -0.19 -9.85
CA SER A 121 6.44 -0.24 -8.39
C SER A 121 7.77 0.06 -7.70
N ASP A 122 8.87 -0.51 -8.19
CA ASP A 122 10.20 -0.26 -7.64
C ASP A 122 10.68 1.16 -7.90
N GLU A 123 10.42 1.69 -9.09
CA GLU A 123 10.72 3.09 -9.41
C GLU A 123 9.99 4.02 -8.46
N LYS A 124 8.70 3.76 -8.22
CA LYS A 124 7.92 4.51 -7.23
C LYS A 124 8.54 4.44 -5.84
N ILE A 125 8.94 3.24 -5.38
CA ILE A 125 9.55 3.05 -4.06
C ILE A 125 10.85 3.84 -3.96
N ARG A 126 11.74 3.74 -4.96
CA ARG A 126 13.01 4.47 -4.98
C ARG A 126 12.81 5.99 -4.95
N CYS A 127 11.89 6.52 -5.76
CA CYS A 127 11.59 7.95 -5.75
C CYS A 127 11.09 8.43 -4.38
N GLU A 128 10.20 7.67 -3.75
CA GLU A 128 9.66 8.03 -2.45
C GLU A 128 10.73 7.94 -1.35
N ALA A 129 11.49 6.85 -1.30
CA ALA A 129 12.59 6.66 -0.36
C ALA A 129 13.65 7.77 -0.50
N GLY A 130 14.05 8.10 -1.73
CA GLY A 130 14.96 9.20 -2.02
C GLY A 130 14.42 10.55 -1.55
N THR A 131 13.11 10.79 -1.71
CA THR A 131 12.46 12.02 -1.22
C THR A 131 12.50 12.11 0.31
N TYR A 132 12.16 11.02 1.01
CA TYR A 132 12.24 10.97 2.47
C TYR A 132 13.67 11.16 2.97
N ALA A 133 14.65 10.47 2.37
CA ALA A 133 16.06 10.60 2.74
C ALA A 133 16.53 12.05 2.57
N TRP A 134 16.23 12.66 1.42
CA TRP A 134 16.60 14.05 1.15
C TRP A 134 15.95 15.02 2.13
N LEU A 135 14.65 14.88 2.41
CA LEU A 135 13.94 15.75 3.35
C LEU A 135 14.46 15.60 4.79
N GLN A 136 14.74 14.38 5.23
CA GLN A 136 15.28 14.14 6.57
C GLN A 136 16.67 14.76 6.76
N GLU A 137 17.49 14.76 5.71
CA GLU A 137 18.84 15.34 5.74
C GLU A 137 18.82 16.86 5.59
N ASN A 138 17.99 17.39 4.68
CA ASN A 138 18.06 18.80 4.25
C ASN A 138 16.99 19.69 4.89
N CYS A 139 15.96 19.13 5.50
CA CYS A 139 14.82 19.87 6.07
C CYS A 139 14.45 19.38 7.48
N PRO A 140 15.39 19.38 8.46
CA PRO A 140 15.18 18.77 9.78
C PRO A 140 14.07 19.45 10.61
N ASP A 141 13.77 20.72 10.32
CA ASP A 141 12.72 21.47 11.01
C ASP A 141 11.31 21.18 10.48
N ILE A 142 11.18 20.48 9.34
CA ILE A 142 9.88 20.11 8.77
C ILE A 142 9.45 18.78 9.40
N PRO A 143 8.30 18.73 10.10
CA PRO A 143 7.83 17.51 10.72
C PRO A 143 7.33 16.55 9.62
N ILE A 144 8.15 15.54 9.31
CA ILE A 144 7.80 14.43 8.43
C ILE A 144 7.89 13.09 9.16
N PRO A 145 7.17 12.05 8.70
CA PRO A 145 7.38 10.70 9.20
C PRO A 145 8.82 10.25 8.97
N ARG A 146 9.36 9.46 9.90
CA ARG A 146 10.68 8.87 9.76
C ARG A 146 10.63 7.64 8.85
N LEU A 147 11.47 7.63 7.83
CA LEU A 147 11.76 6.45 7.03
C LEU A 147 12.71 5.53 7.82
N TYR A 148 12.24 4.31 8.07
CA TYR A 148 13.01 3.28 8.78
C TYR A 148 13.80 2.36 7.85
N GLY A 149 13.32 2.19 6.63
CA GLY A 149 13.93 1.39 5.59
C GLY A 149 12.99 1.23 4.40
N PHE A 150 13.51 0.68 3.31
CA PHE A 150 12.72 0.33 2.15
C PHE A 150 13.25 -0.95 1.49
N ALA A 151 12.41 -1.59 0.69
CA ALA A 151 12.76 -2.79 -0.06
C ALA A 151 12.17 -2.69 -1.47
N THR A 152 12.87 -3.29 -2.45
CA THR A 152 12.41 -3.41 -3.85
C THR A 152 12.17 -4.87 -4.22
N SER A 153 11.58 -5.12 -5.39
CA SER A 153 11.24 -6.48 -5.83
C SER A 153 12.45 -7.41 -5.99
N ASP A 154 13.65 -6.85 -6.19
CA ASP A 154 14.92 -7.61 -6.31
C ASP A 154 15.44 -8.14 -4.96
N GLY A 155 14.79 -7.80 -3.85
CA GLY A 155 15.20 -8.19 -2.50
C GLY A 155 16.27 -7.27 -1.89
N ASP A 156 16.68 -6.23 -2.60
CA ASP A 156 17.55 -5.18 -2.06
C ASP A 156 16.82 -4.43 -0.94
N THR A 157 17.41 -4.45 0.26
CA THR A 157 16.94 -3.76 1.46
C THR A 157 17.96 -2.72 1.91
N VAL A 158 17.47 -1.51 2.24
CA VAL A 158 18.29 -0.41 2.77
C VAL A 158 17.62 0.18 4.01
#